data_AF-A0A7W1PIH4-F1
#
_entry.id   AF-A0A7W1PIH4-F1
#
_cell.length_a   1.000
_cell.length_b   1.000
_cell.length_c   1.000
_cell.angle_alpha   90.00
_cell.angle_beta   90.00
_cell.angle_gamma   90.00
#
_symmetry.space_group_name_H-M   'P 1'
#
loop_
_entity.id
_entity.type
_entity.pdbx_description
1 polymer ?
#
loop_
_entity_poly.entity_id
_entity_poly.type
_entity_poly.pdbx_seq_one_letter_code
_entity_poly.pdbx_strand_id
1 'polypeptide(L)' 'AQSDARLQVGATVQLDALGPLFSGDYYVTDASIRFDLEHGMRTHFCAERPGLGRAT' A
#
# COMPACT_ATOMS: atom_id res chain seq x y z
N ALA A 1 4.42 15.38 13.10
CA ALA A 1 4.54 14.14 12.30
C ALA A 1 3.87 14.41 10.95
N GLN A 2 4.45 13.97 9.82
CA GLN A 2 3.89 14.21 8.48
C GLN A 2 3.68 12.86 7.77
N SER A 3 2.46 12.60 7.30
CA SER A 3 2.11 11.41 6.51
C SER A 3 2.36 11.67 5.03
N ASP A 4 2.56 10.62 4.24
CA ASP A 4 2.68 10.73 2.78
C ASP A 4 1.29 10.88 2.15
N ALA A 5 0.98 12.08 1.65
CA ALA A 5 -0.30 12.40 1.03
C ALA A 5 -0.54 11.65 -0.30
N ARG A 6 0.50 11.07 -0.91
CA ARG A 6 0.36 10.25 -2.13
C ARG A 6 -0.30 8.90 -1.82
N LEU A 7 -0.30 8.49 -0.56
CA LEU A 7 -0.76 7.19 -0.11
C LEU A 7 -2.23 7.29 0.36
N GLN A 8 -3.12 7.45 -0.62
CA GLN A 8 -4.56 7.67 -0.45
C GLN A 8 -5.36 6.68 -1.32
N VAL A 9 -6.62 6.43 -0.94
CA VAL A 9 -7.54 5.61 -1.74
C VAL A 9 -7.65 6.17 -3.16
N GLY A 10 -7.56 5.29 -4.16
CA GLY A 10 -7.56 5.69 -5.56
C GLY A 10 -6.18 5.95 -6.16
N ALA A 11 -5.13 6.04 -5.34
CA ALA A 11 -3.77 6.17 -5.84
C ALA A 11 -3.23 4.83 -6.36
N THR A 12 -2.39 4.91 -7.39
CA THR A 12 -1.52 3.82 -7.79
C THR A 12 -0.17 3.98 -7.11
N VAL A 13 0.31 2.92 -6.46
CA VAL A 13 1.63 2.86 -5.84
C VAL A 13 2.44 1.72 -6.44
N GLN A 14 3.71 2.00 -6.73
CA GLN A 14 4.66 0.99 -7.13
C GLN A 14 5.22 0.34 -5.87
N LEU A 15 5.07 -0.99 -5.74
CA LEU A 15 5.67 -1.77 -4.68
C LEU A 15 6.81 -2.62 -5.25
N ASP A 16 7.98 -2.49 -4.65
CA ASP A 16 9.18 -3.22 -5.03
C ASP A 16 9.62 -4.18 -3.91
N ALA A 17 10.61 -5.04 -4.20
CA ALA A 17 11.18 -6.02 -3.27
C ALA A 17 10.17 -7.05 -2.68
N LEU A 18 9.02 -7.25 -3.30
CA LEU A 18 8.04 -8.29 -2.91
C LEU A 18 8.29 -9.65 -3.60
N GLY A 19 9.20 -9.68 -4.58
CA GLY A 19 9.52 -10.84 -5.41
C GLY A 19 8.95 -10.74 -6.83
N PRO A 20 9.43 -11.54 -7.80
CA PRO A 20 9.16 -11.33 -9.23
C PRO A 20 7.68 -11.27 -9.63
N LEU A 21 6.83 -12.04 -8.96
CA LEU A 21 5.39 -12.07 -9.24
C LEU A 21 4.62 -10.97 -8.51
N PHE A 22 5.17 -10.38 -7.45
CA PHE A 22 4.45 -9.48 -6.55
C PHE A 22 4.92 -8.04 -6.63
N SER A 23 6.14 -7.75 -7.08
CA SER A 23 6.54 -6.37 -7.35
C SER A 23 5.77 -5.80 -8.56
N GLY A 24 5.36 -4.54 -8.49
CA GLY A 24 4.59 -3.86 -9.54
C GLY A 24 3.64 -2.80 -9.00
N ASP A 25 2.75 -2.35 -9.89
CA ASP A 25 1.71 -1.37 -9.56
C ASP A 25 0.55 -1.99 -8.77
N TYR A 26 0.15 -1.29 -7.72
CA TYR A 26 -0.99 -1.61 -6.87
C TYR A 26 -1.94 -0.42 -6.75
N TYR A 27 -3.24 -0.70 -6.76
CA TYR A 27 -4.29 0.30 -6.54
C TYR A 27 -4.71 0.30 -5.07
N VAL A 28 -4.60 1.44 -4.39
CA VAL A 28 -4.93 1.57 -2.97
C VAL A 28 -6.45 1.58 -2.77
N THR A 29 -6.95 0.63 -1.97
CA THR A 29 -8.38 0.48 -1.65
C THR A 29 -8.75 1.11 -0.31
N ASP A 30 -7.81 1.10 0.64
CA ASP A 30 -8.02 1.60 2.00
C ASP A 30 -6.74 2.28 2.49
N ALA A 31 -6.88 3.39 3.23
CA ALA A 31 -5.77 4.06 3.89
C ALA A 31 -6.22 4.61 5.24
N SER A 32 -5.41 4.41 6.28
CA SER A 32 -5.66 4.95 7.62
C SER A 32 -4.36 5.40 8.27
N ILE A 33 -4.41 6.53 8.98
CA ILE A 33 -3.30 6.98 9.81
C ILE A 33 -3.45 6.35 11.20
N ARG A 34 -2.40 5.71 11.68
CA ARG A 34 -2.31 5.13 13.03
C ARG A 34 -1.23 5.87 13.82
N PHE A 35 -1.52 6.14 15.09
CA PHE A 35 -0.58 6.74 16.01
C PHE A 35 -0.52 5.94 17.30
N ASP A 36 0.69 5.63 17.75
CA ASP A 36 0.98 5.01 19.04
C ASP A 36 2.32 5.53 19.61
N LEU A 37 2.56 5.29 20.90
CA LEU A 37 3.76 5.79 21.57
C LEU A 37 5.05 5.05 21.19
N GLU A 38 4.94 3.81 20.70
CA GLU A 38 6.10 2.98 20.37
C GLU A 38 6.67 3.34 18.99
N HIS A 39 5.80 3.62 18.02
CA HIS A 39 6.15 3.78 16.62
C HIS A 39 5.80 5.16 16.05
N GLY A 40 5.11 6.01 16.81
CA GLY A 40 4.64 7.30 16.34
C GLY A 40 3.55 7.16 15.28
N MET A 41 3.55 8.09 14.31
CA MET A 41 2.53 8.17 13.27
C MET A 41 2.92 7.37 12.03
N ARG A 42 2.03 6.50 11.56
CA ARG A 42 2.22 5.66 10.37
C ARG A 42 0.97 5.65 9.49
N THR A 43 1.17 5.46 8.19
CA THR A 43 0.06 5.18 7.26
C THR A 43 -0.03 3.67 7.05
N HIS A 44 -1.18 3.10 7.36
CA HIS A 44 -1.54 1.72 7.02
C HIS A 44 -2.46 1.75 5.80
N PHE A 45 -2.24 0.86 4.85
CA PHE A 45 -3.06 0.79 3.65
C PHE A 45 -3.28 -0.64 3.17
N CYS A 46 -4.38 -0.84 2.45
CA CYS A 46 -4.65 -2.03 1.66
C CYS A 46 -4.60 -1.65 0.19
N ALA A 47 -4.11 -2.56 -0.66
CA ALA A 47 -4.04 -2.33 -2.09
C ALA A 47 -4.21 -3.64 -2.87
N GLU A 48 -4.73 -3.52 -4.08
CA GLU A 48 -5.00 -4.63 -4.98
C GLU A 48 -4.13 -4.55 -6.23
N ARG A 49 -3.75 -5.72 -6.77
CA ARG A 49 -3.11 -5.82 -8.08
C ARG A 49 -3.94 -6.72 -9.00
N PRO A 50 -4.64 -6.14 -10.00
CA PRO A 50 -5.43 -6.93 -10.94
C PRO A 50 -4.60 -8.02 -11.62
N GLY A 51 -5.15 -9.23 -11.70
CA GLY A 51 -4.51 -10.38 -12.35
C GLY A 51 -3.58 -11.19 -11.46
N LEU A 52 -3.29 -10.74 -10.23
CA LEU A 52 -2.48 -11.49 -9.26
C LEU A 52 -3.38 -12.50 -8.51
N GLY A 53 -3.06 -13.79 -8.58
CA GLY A 53 -3.85 -14.87 -7.99
C GLY A 53 -4.80 -15.62 -8.94
N ARG A 54 -4.78 -15.30 -10.24
CA ARG A 54 -5.47 -16.14 -11.24
C ARG A 54 -4.60 -17.37 -11.53
N ALA A 55 -4.95 -18.50 -10.91
CA ALA A 55 -4.39 -19.79 -11.30
C ALA A 55 -4.81 -20.06 -12.76
N THR A 56 -3.82 -20.16 -13.65
CA THR A 56 -4.00 -20.71 -15.01
C THR A 56 -4.21 -22.20 -14.95
#